data_AF-A0A3N5YHC7-F1
#
_entry.id   AF-A0A3N5YHC7-F1
#
_cell.length_a   1.000
_cell.length_b   1.000
_cell.length_c   1.000
_cell.angle_alpha   90.00
_cell.angle_beta   90.00
_cell.angle_gamma   90.00
#
_symmetry.space_group_name_H-M   'P 1'
#
loop_
_entity.id
_entity.type
_entity.pdbx_description
1 polymer ?
#
loop_
_entity_poly.entity_id
_entity_poly.type
_entity_poly.pdbx_seq_one_letter_code
_entity_poly.pdbx_strand_id
1 'polypeptide(L)'
;RHELEALFPLICIRLCITVVNAALQRKVNPENEYLSISEKPAWALLEKFAAVDPGYALYTFRHACDLPPCPVTQDVAAWLDKNRDKAADVLDMNPAGSKKIVFDFSIQSLQLGNIPDVQDMDRLTDRLFSCMSGENAVVGIGRYNEARLFYTTDIFKALGDNGPQWRTIHLGIDLFQKAGAPVFAPFDGVVHSFRINDNALDYGPAIVLQHSPEKGITFYTLYGHLGKESLEGLAEGRMVKKGERIGSIGAMSENGGWPPHVHFQIISDMLGKKGDFPGVALPDEREVWLSLCPDPNLILGLPTELFRDDRLTQEQILGMRQERIGRNLSISYTKPLTIVRGYMQHLYDVNGRSYLDCVNIVPHVGHCHPHVVKAGASQMAVLNTNSRYLHENMIRYAQRLCSKLPKQLSVCYFVCSGSEANELALRLARTRTKSRETIVLDGAYHGNTSSLIDISPYKHDGPGGFGPPPYVHKIPTPDVFRGCYRRDDPMAGHKYAEHAAAVITQIEQGGSRVSAFICEPFLSCAGQIVLPAGYLKEVYAHIRKAGGVCIAD
;
A
#
# COMPACT_ATOMS: atom_id res chain seq x y z
N ARG A 1 30.55 -22.61 -10.60
CA ARG A 1 30.70 -21.59 -9.53
C ARG A 1 31.34 -20.29 -10.07
N HIS A 2 32.44 -20.36 -10.83
CA HIS A 2 33.11 -19.17 -11.41
C HIS A 2 32.44 -18.56 -12.66
N GLU A 3 31.51 -19.27 -13.31
CA GLU A 3 30.86 -18.75 -14.53
C GLU A 3 29.99 -17.51 -14.26
N LEU A 4 29.34 -17.44 -13.10
CA LEU A 4 28.52 -16.28 -12.72
C LEU A 4 29.37 -15.02 -12.45
N GLU A 5 30.62 -15.19 -11.99
CA GLU A 5 31.56 -14.09 -11.78
C GLU A 5 31.95 -13.42 -13.10
N ALA A 6 32.00 -14.20 -14.18
CA ALA A 6 32.31 -13.70 -15.52
C ALA A 6 31.11 -13.03 -16.20
N LEU A 7 29.88 -13.30 -15.78
CA LEU A 7 28.67 -12.89 -16.49
C LEU A 7 28.52 -11.36 -16.57
N PHE A 8 28.71 -10.64 -15.45
CA PHE A 8 28.55 -9.18 -15.44
C PHE A 8 29.60 -8.48 -16.34
N PRO A 9 30.91 -8.79 -16.22
CA PRO A 9 31.91 -8.29 -17.17
C PRO A 9 31.59 -8.63 -18.63
N LEU A 10 31.12 -9.85 -18.94
CA LEU A 10 30.78 -10.26 -20.30
C LEU A 10 29.60 -9.46 -20.88
N ILE A 11 28.57 -9.17 -20.07
CA ILE A 11 27.45 -8.30 -20.46
C ILE A 11 27.98 -6.89 -20.79
N CYS A 12 28.82 -6.32 -19.93
CA CYS A 12 29.43 -5.01 -20.16
C CYS A 12 30.29 -5.00 -21.44
N ILE A 13 31.15 -6.02 -21.64
CA ILE A 13 31.96 -6.16 -22.84
C ILE A 13 31.09 -6.24 -24.10
N ARG A 14 29.97 -6.97 -24.05
CA ARG A 14 29.05 -7.07 -25.20
C ARG A 14 28.45 -5.72 -25.59
N LEU A 15 28.10 -4.88 -24.60
CA LEU A 15 27.65 -3.52 -24.84
C LEU A 15 28.79 -2.63 -25.37
N CYS A 16 30.00 -2.75 -24.82
CA CYS A 16 31.19 -2.07 -25.33
C CYS A 16 31.46 -2.41 -26.80
N ILE A 17 31.34 -3.68 -27.21
CA ILE A 17 31.45 -4.09 -28.61
C ILE A 17 30.38 -3.40 -29.46
N THR A 18 29.15 -3.27 -28.96
CA THR A 18 28.05 -2.62 -29.68
C THR A 18 28.37 -1.14 -29.95
N VAL A 19 28.83 -0.39 -28.93
CA VAL A 19 29.16 1.03 -29.10
C VAL A 19 30.41 1.24 -29.95
N VAL A 20 31.44 0.39 -29.82
CA VAL A 20 32.65 0.46 -30.65
C VAL A 20 32.33 0.16 -32.11
N ASN A 21 31.53 -0.86 -32.39
CA ASN A 21 31.12 -1.19 -33.76
C ASN A 21 30.28 -0.08 -34.37
N ALA A 22 29.34 0.51 -33.63
CA ALA A 22 28.56 1.64 -34.12
C ALA A 22 29.45 2.84 -34.45
N ALA A 23 30.42 3.17 -33.59
CA ALA A 23 31.39 4.25 -33.84
C ALA A 23 32.27 3.99 -35.08
N LEU A 24 32.70 2.74 -35.29
CA LEU A 24 33.45 2.34 -36.49
C LEU A 24 32.58 2.45 -37.75
N GLN A 25 31.35 1.94 -37.70
CA GLN A 25 30.42 1.98 -38.84
C GLN A 25 30.03 3.41 -39.20
N ARG A 26 29.89 4.33 -38.25
CA ARG A 26 29.64 5.75 -38.52
C ARG A 26 30.77 6.40 -39.34
N LYS A 27 32.02 5.96 -39.15
CA LYS A 27 33.17 6.45 -39.95
C LYS A 27 33.18 5.87 -41.37
N VAL A 28 32.75 4.63 -41.54
CA VAL A 28 32.79 3.91 -42.83
C VAL A 28 31.54 4.17 -43.67
N ASN A 29 30.37 4.24 -43.03
CA ASN A 29 29.04 4.33 -43.65
C ASN A 29 28.20 5.43 -42.98
N PRO A 30 28.59 6.72 -43.10
CA PRO A 30 27.95 7.82 -42.34
C PRO A 30 26.46 8.01 -42.67
N GLU A 31 26.02 7.66 -43.88
CA GLU A 31 24.63 7.81 -44.33
C GLU A 31 23.71 6.64 -43.90
N ASN A 32 24.26 5.58 -43.29
CA ASN A 32 23.48 4.39 -42.91
C ASN A 32 23.08 4.44 -41.43
N GLU A 33 22.00 5.16 -41.14
CA GLU A 33 21.49 5.36 -39.77
C GLU A 33 21.16 4.06 -39.03
N TYR A 34 20.75 3.00 -39.74
CA TYR A 34 20.42 1.70 -39.16
C TYR A 34 21.59 1.10 -38.35
N LEU A 35 22.84 1.32 -38.79
CA LEU A 35 24.03 0.81 -38.11
C LEU A 35 24.33 1.49 -36.78
N SER A 36 23.62 2.57 -36.45
CA SER A 36 23.79 3.35 -35.20
C SER A 36 22.58 3.28 -34.25
N ILE A 37 21.49 2.58 -34.64
CA ILE A 37 20.23 2.58 -33.90
C ILE A 37 20.35 2.05 -32.46
N SER A 38 21.30 1.16 -32.21
CA SER A 38 21.54 0.53 -30.91
C SER A 38 22.56 1.27 -30.04
N GLU A 39 23.25 2.29 -30.56
CA GLU A 39 24.37 2.93 -29.86
C GLU A 39 23.93 3.75 -28.65
N LYS A 40 22.93 4.63 -28.84
CA LYS A 40 22.38 5.46 -27.77
C LYS A 40 21.83 4.62 -26.60
N PRO A 41 20.97 3.61 -26.82
CA PRO A 41 20.50 2.77 -25.72
C PRO A 41 21.63 1.93 -25.09
N ALA A 42 22.64 1.50 -25.85
CA ALA A 42 23.79 0.78 -25.29
C ALA A 42 24.64 1.67 -24.36
N TRP A 43 24.91 2.92 -24.74
CA TRP A 43 25.56 3.89 -23.86
C TRP A 43 24.76 4.15 -22.58
N ALA A 44 23.45 4.41 -22.72
CA ALA A 44 22.59 4.64 -21.57
C ALA A 44 22.57 3.46 -20.58
N LEU A 45 22.68 2.23 -21.08
CA LEU A 45 22.77 1.04 -20.23
C LEU A 45 24.16 0.86 -19.61
N LEU A 46 25.24 1.12 -20.37
CA LEU A 46 26.62 1.10 -19.84
C LEU A 46 26.81 2.10 -18.70
N GLU A 47 26.27 3.31 -18.82
CA GLU A 47 26.31 4.32 -17.75
C GLU A 47 25.59 3.85 -16.49
N LYS A 48 24.43 3.18 -16.64
CA LYS A 48 23.72 2.57 -15.51
C LYS A 48 24.52 1.43 -14.88
N PHE A 49 25.10 0.55 -15.69
CA PHE A 49 25.90 -0.58 -15.21
C PHE A 49 27.22 -0.16 -14.57
N ALA A 50 27.79 0.98 -14.97
CA ALA A 50 28.97 1.53 -14.32
C ALA A 50 28.74 1.89 -12.84
N ALA A 51 27.48 2.14 -12.44
CA ALA A 51 27.11 2.39 -11.04
C ALA A 51 26.80 1.10 -10.24
N VAL A 52 26.76 -0.06 -10.89
CA VAL A 52 26.46 -1.35 -10.24
C VAL A 52 27.76 -1.99 -9.77
N ASP A 53 27.82 -2.32 -8.48
CA ASP A 53 28.95 -3.06 -7.94
C ASP A 53 28.99 -4.50 -8.52
N PRO A 54 30.14 -4.98 -9.03
CA PRO A 54 30.25 -6.32 -9.60
C PRO A 54 29.88 -7.45 -8.62
N GLY A 55 30.15 -7.26 -7.32
CA GLY A 55 29.75 -8.20 -6.27
C GLY A 55 28.23 -8.21 -6.10
N TYR A 56 27.59 -7.05 -6.10
CA TYR A 56 26.13 -6.96 -6.07
C TYR A 56 25.46 -7.63 -7.29
N ALA A 57 26.01 -7.40 -8.49
CA ALA A 57 25.56 -8.06 -9.71
C ALA A 57 25.69 -9.59 -9.61
N LEU A 58 26.84 -10.08 -9.12
CA LEU A 58 27.07 -11.50 -8.88
C LEU A 58 26.03 -12.08 -7.90
N TYR A 59 25.76 -11.40 -6.79
CA TYR A 59 24.79 -11.88 -5.79
C TYR A 59 23.37 -11.92 -6.35
N THR A 60 23.01 -10.93 -7.17
CA THR A 60 21.73 -10.92 -7.89
C THR A 60 21.62 -12.11 -8.85
N PHE A 61 22.68 -12.42 -9.61
CA PHE A 61 22.68 -13.58 -10.50
C PHE A 61 22.62 -14.91 -9.75
N ARG A 62 23.30 -15.01 -8.61
CA ARG A 62 23.23 -16.19 -7.75
C ARG A 62 21.80 -16.41 -7.25
N HIS A 63 21.13 -15.36 -6.79
CA HIS A 63 19.73 -15.42 -6.38
C HIS A 63 18.83 -15.91 -7.52
N ALA A 64 19.01 -15.36 -8.74
CA ALA A 64 18.24 -15.77 -9.92
C ALA A 64 18.48 -17.23 -10.35
N CYS A 65 19.56 -17.86 -9.88
CA CYS A 65 19.86 -19.29 -10.07
C CYS A 65 19.54 -20.15 -8.84
N ASP A 66 18.72 -19.66 -7.91
CA ASP A 66 18.35 -20.33 -6.65
C ASP A 66 19.57 -20.70 -5.77
N LEU A 67 20.65 -19.94 -5.89
CA LEU A 67 21.84 -20.06 -5.04
C LEU A 67 21.79 -19.00 -3.92
N PRO A 68 22.41 -19.26 -2.75
CA PRO A 68 22.60 -18.24 -1.72
C PRO A 68 23.27 -17.00 -2.32
N PRO A 69 22.66 -15.79 -2.26
CA PRO A 69 23.15 -14.63 -2.99
C PRO A 69 24.54 -14.23 -2.51
N CYS A 70 24.70 -13.88 -1.23
CA CYS A 70 25.99 -13.70 -0.57
C CYS A 70 26.47 -15.03 0.08
N PRO A 71 27.51 -15.70 -0.47
CA PRO A 71 27.92 -17.03 0.01
C PRO A 71 28.62 -17.01 1.38
N VAL A 72 29.28 -15.90 1.74
CA VAL A 72 30.04 -15.79 3.00
C VAL A 72 29.13 -15.60 4.22
N THR A 73 27.90 -15.15 4.01
CA THR A 73 26.93 -14.87 5.09
C THR A 73 26.60 -16.10 5.91
N GLN A 74 26.55 -17.28 5.28
CA GLN A 74 26.24 -18.53 5.99
C GLN A 74 27.30 -18.82 7.07
N ASP A 75 28.59 -18.66 6.73
CA ASP A 75 29.70 -18.91 7.65
C ASP A 75 29.74 -17.83 8.74
N VAL A 76 29.52 -16.57 8.38
CA VAL A 76 29.41 -15.45 9.34
C VAL A 76 28.26 -15.66 10.32
N ALA A 77 27.06 -15.99 9.83
CA ALA A 77 25.89 -16.19 10.67
C ALA A 77 26.05 -17.40 11.59
N ALA A 78 26.61 -18.50 11.09
CA ALA A 78 26.93 -19.68 11.91
C ALA A 78 27.95 -19.37 13.01
N TRP A 79 28.98 -18.57 12.69
CA TRP A 79 29.96 -18.13 13.67
C TRP A 79 29.33 -17.23 14.74
N LEU A 80 28.52 -16.26 14.34
CA LEU A 80 27.83 -15.35 15.25
C LEU A 80 26.88 -16.10 16.18
N ASP A 81 26.07 -17.01 15.64
CA ASP A 81 25.13 -17.79 16.45
C ASP A 81 25.85 -18.64 17.50
N LYS A 82 26.95 -19.31 17.11
CA LYS A 82 27.80 -20.09 18.04
C LYS A 82 28.49 -19.23 19.10
N ASN A 83 28.72 -17.95 18.82
CA ASN A 83 29.44 -17.03 19.71
C ASN A 83 28.54 -15.94 20.29
N ARG A 84 27.21 -16.11 20.24
CA ARG A 84 26.21 -15.14 20.69
C ARG A 84 26.47 -14.65 22.11
N ASP A 85 26.69 -15.59 23.05
CA ASP A 85 26.95 -15.28 24.47
C ASP A 85 28.28 -14.56 24.74
N LYS A 86 29.14 -14.42 23.71
CA LYS A 86 30.43 -13.73 23.84
C LYS A 86 30.36 -12.27 23.42
N ALA A 87 29.29 -11.86 22.73
CA ALA A 87 29.08 -10.48 22.32
C ALA A 87 28.92 -9.58 23.55
N ALA A 88 29.50 -8.38 23.50
CA ALA A 88 29.11 -7.32 24.43
C ALA A 88 27.81 -6.66 23.96
N ASP A 89 27.06 -6.09 24.89
CA ASP A 89 25.86 -5.35 24.59
C ASP A 89 26.18 -4.12 23.74
N VAL A 90 25.43 -3.90 22.65
CA VAL A 90 25.55 -2.71 21.79
C VAL A 90 25.00 -1.46 22.49
N LEU A 91 23.99 -1.65 23.35
CA LEU A 91 23.34 -0.64 24.19
C LEU A 91 22.97 -1.28 25.53
N ASP A 92 22.88 -0.48 26.60
CA ASP A 92 22.34 -0.96 27.86
C ASP A 92 20.83 -1.19 27.75
N MET A 93 20.45 -2.45 27.55
CA MET A 93 19.07 -2.89 27.33
C MET A 93 18.49 -3.67 28.53
N ASN A 94 19.29 -3.91 29.57
CA ASN A 94 18.94 -4.78 30.70
C ASN A 94 19.09 -4.16 32.11
N PRO A 95 18.81 -2.86 32.34
CA PRO A 95 18.76 -2.38 33.71
C PRO A 95 17.66 -3.08 34.50
N ALA A 96 17.90 -3.27 35.79
CA ALA A 96 17.02 -4.04 36.68
C ALA A 96 15.57 -3.54 36.63
N GLY A 97 14.63 -4.45 36.33
CA GLY A 97 13.19 -4.15 36.27
C GLY A 97 12.71 -3.45 34.99
N SER A 98 13.58 -3.28 33.97
CA SER A 98 13.24 -2.65 32.71
C SER A 98 12.41 -3.54 31.77
N LYS A 99 11.48 -2.93 31.02
CA LYS A 99 10.82 -3.58 29.88
C LYS A 99 11.51 -3.22 28.56
N LYS A 100 11.28 -4.05 27.56
CA LYS A 100 11.57 -3.76 26.15
C LYS A 100 10.25 -3.66 25.41
N ILE A 101 10.12 -2.72 24.49
CA ILE A 101 8.94 -2.60 23.63
C ILE A 101 9.35 -2.78 22.18
N VAL A 102 8.59 -3.59 21.44
CA VAL A 102 8.77 -3.75 20.00
C VAL A 102 7.71 -2.95 19.30
N PHE A 103 8.13 -2.05 18.42
CA PHE A 103 7.23 -1.27 17.61
C PHE A 103 6.90 -2.01 16.32
N ASP A 104 5.61 -2.02 15.97
CA ASP A 104 5.18 -2.39 14.62
C ASP A 104 5.29 -1.15 13.74
N PHE A 105 6.35 -1.07 12.94
CA PHE A 105 6.52 0.02 11.97
C PHE A 105 6.04 -0.33 10.58
N SER A 106 5.51 -1.54 10.41
CA SER A 106 5.05 -2.00 9.13
C SER A 106 3.97 -1.11 8.52
N ILE A 107 3.74 -1.26 7.21
CA ILE A 107 2.63 -0.59 6.52
C ILE A 107 1.28 -0.85 7.21
N GLN A 108 1.10 -2.01 7.82
CA GLN A 108 -0.17 -2.46 8.42
C GLN A 108 -0.37 -1.95 9.86
N SER A 109 0.62 -1.24 10.40
CA SER A 109 0.63 -0.86 11.81
C SER A 109 -0.61 -0.07 12.22
N LEU A 110 -1.30 -0.58 13.24
CA LEU A 110 -2.40 0.13 13.89
C LEU A 110 -1.90 1.18 14.90
N GLN A 111 -0.60 1.15 15.23
CA GLN A 111 0.00 2.00 16.26
C GLN A 111 0.47 3.36 15.70
N LEU A 112 0.81 3.41 14.41
CA LEU A 112 1.41 4.57 13.77
C LEU A 112 0.43 5.66 13.33
N GLY A 113 -0.88 5.40 13.29
CA GLY A 113 -1.87 6.37 12.82
C GLY A 113 -1.90 6.47 11.30
N ASN A 114 -2.12 7.68 10.77
CA ASN A 114 -2.21 7.94 9.32
C ASN A 114 -0.86 8.40 8.73
N ILE A 115 -0.78 8.47 7.40
CA ILE A 115 0.46 8.84 6.69
C ILE A 115 1.08 10.17 7.16
N PRO A 116 0.31 11.27 7.36
CA PRO A 116 0.90 12.52 7.87
C PRO A 116 1.49 12.41 9.27
N ASP A 117 1.00 11.48 10.09
CA ASP A 117 1.47 11.31 11.48
C ASP A 117 2.88 10.71 11.53
N VAL A 118 3.30 9.98 10.48
CA VAL A 118 4.63 9.35 10.40
C VAL A 118 5.60 10.11 9.50
N GLN A 119 5.13 11.15 8.80
CA GLN A 119 5.97 12.06 8.02
C GLN A 119 6.50 13.23 8.86
N ASP A 120 5.83 13.52 9.98
CA ASP A 120 6.27 14.49 10.98
C ASP A 120 7.12 13.76 12.03
N MET A 121 8.44 13.93 11.95
CA MET A 121 9.39 13.21 12.81
C MET A 121 9.32 13.64 14.27
N ASP A 122 8.92 14.88 14.57
CA ASP A 122 8.72 15.33 15.96
C ASP A 122 7.53 14.58 16.57
N ARG A 123 6.39 14.52 15.85
CA ARG A 123 5.21 13.75 16.31
C ARG A 123 5.49 12.26 16.45
N LEU A 124 6.23 11.69 15.51
CA LEU A 124 6.64 10.29 15.60
C LEU A 124 7.50 10.08 16.84
N THR A 125 8.50 10.94 17.08
CA THR A 125 9.35 10.90 18.26
C THR A 125 8.54 10.97 19.54
N ASP A 126 7.66 11.97 19.68
CA ASP A 126 6.80 12.12 20.85
C ASP A 126 5.96 10.87 21.10
N ARG A 127 5.39 10.28 20.04
CA ARG A 127 4.58 9.06 20.15
C ARG A 127 5.41 7.86 20.65
N LEU A 128 6.58 7.61 20.05
CA LEU A 128 7.42 6.47 20.42
C LEU A 128 7.91 6.58 21.85
N PHE A 129 8.47 7.73 22.24
CA PHE A 129 8.99 7.94 23.58
C PHE A 129 7.89 8.03 24.64
N SER A 130 6.69 8.54 24.30
CA SER A 130 5.52 8.47 25.20
C SER A 130 5.07 7.03 25.43
N CYS A 131 5.06 6.20 24.38
CA CYS A 131 4.73 4.79 24.49
C CYS A 131 5.75 4.04 25.36
N MET A 132 7.04 4.27 25.12
CA MET A 132 8.11 3.71 25.96
C MET A 132 7.96 4.14 27.43
N SER A 133 7.72 5.43 27.68
CA SER A 133 7.54 5.94 29.03
C SER A 133 6.31 5.34 29.73
N GLY A 134 5.20 5.15 29.00
CA GLY A 134 3.97 4.56 29.54
C GLY A 134 4.13 3.09 29.96
N GLU A 135 5.02 2.36 29.29
CA GLU A 135 5.33 0.96 29.58
C GLU A 135 6.54 0.77 30.52
N ASN A 136 7.18 1.85 30.96
CA ASN A 136 8.47 1.82 31.65
C ASN A 136 9.54 1.02 30.86
N ALA A 137 9.53 1.19 29.53
CA ALA A 137 10.46 0.54 28.63
C ALA A 137 11.75 1.35 28.50
N VAL A 138 12.88 0.68 28.66
CA VAL A 138 14.21 1.31 28.57
C VAL A 138 14.74 1.28 27.14
N VAL A 139 14.24 0.39 26.30
CA VAL A 139 14.58 0.35 24.88
C VAL A 139 13.33 0.07 24.06
N GLY A 140 13.17 0.85 22.98
CA GLY A 140 12.24 0.56 21.90
C GLY A 140 12.98 -0.18 20.79
N ILE A 141 12.32 -1.13 20.13
CA ILE A 141 12.94 -1.99 19.12
C ILE A 141 12.15 -1.86 17.81
N GLY A 142 12.81 -1.38 16.76
CA GLY A 142 12.37 -1.45 15.37
C GLY A 142 12.91 -2.71 14.71
N ARG A 143 12.05 -3.44 13.98
CA ARG A 143 12.38 -4.78 13.48
C ARG A 143 13.30 -4.75 12.26
N TYR A 144 14.12 -5.79 12.15
CA TYR A 144 14.79 -6.21 10.92
C TYR A 144 13.79 -6.82 9.95
N ASN A 145 14.06 -6.69 8.65
CA ASN A 145 13.27 -7.30 7.60
C ASN A 145 11.79 -6.84 7.58
N GLU A 146 11.55 -5.58 7.90
CA GLU A 146 10.22 -4.99 8.01
C GLU A 146 10.00 -3.95 6.91
N ALA A 147 8.86 -4.03 6.20
CA ALA A 147 8.44 -3.02 5.23
C ALA A 147 7.78 -1.83 5.95
N ARG A 148 8.50 -0.72 6.15
CA ARG A 148 8.04 0.35 7.06
C ARG A 148 7.27 1.49 6.40
N LEU A 149 6.29 2.02 7.13
CA LEU A 149 5.33 3.01 6.61
C LEU A 149 5.98 4.35 6.25
N PHE A 150 6.92 4.84 7.07
CA PHE A 150 7.56 6.15 6.85
C PHE A 150 8.55 6.16 5.67
N TYR A 151 8.86 5.01 5.08
CA TYR A 151 9.64 4.90 3.84
C TYR A 151 8.77 5.00 2.57
N THR A 152 7.49 5.38 2.68
CA THR A 152 6.58 5.55 1.52
C THR A 152 6.61 6.96 0.91
N THR A 153 7.63 7.78 1.25
CA THR A 153 7.82 9.15 0.73
C THR A 153 8.71 9.18 -0.52
N ASP A 154 8.70 10.29 -1.26
CA ASP A 154 9.49 10.41 -2.50
C ASP A 154 11.02 10.29 -2.30
N ILE A 155 11.54 10.52 -1.08
CA ILE A 155 12.97 10.36 -0.76
C ILE A 155 13.43 8.89 -0.89
N PHE A 156 12.53 7.94 -0.66
CA PHE A 156 12.81 6.51 -0.75
C PHE A 156 12.37 5.89 -2.07
N LYS A 157 11.85 6.71 -2.99
CA LYS A 157 11.28 6.26 -4.26
C LYS A 157 12.37 5.94 -5.27
N ALA A 158 12.17 4.83 -5.98
CA ALA A 158 12.91 4.44 -7.17
C ALA A 158 11.93 4.17 -8.32
N LEU A 159 12.39 4.31 -9.56
CA LEU A 159 11.64 3.89 -10.75
C LEU A 159 12.09 2.48 -11.14
N GLY A 160 11.15 1.53 -11.09
CA GLY A 160 11.33 0.19 -11.63
C GLY A 160 10.55 0.00 -12.94
N ASP A 161 10.69 -1.17 -13.54
CA ASP A 161 10.07 -1.50 -14.84
C ASP A 161 8.53 -1.47 -14.78
N ASN A 162 7.96 -1.69 -13.59
CA ASN A 162 6.52 -1.70 -13.36
C ASN A 162 6.02 -0.41 -12.70
N GLY A 163 6.77 0.69 -12.82
CA GLY A 163 6.44 1.98 -12.21
C GLY A 163 7.17 2.23 -10.89
N PRO A 164 6.73 3.22 -10.09
CA PRO A 164 7.44 3.62 -8.89
C PRO A 164 7.39 2.54 -7.81
N GLN A 165 8.50 2.41 -7.09
CA GLN A 165 8.70 1.54 -5.94
C GLN A 165 9.41 2.32 -4.83
N TRP A 166 9.38 1.81 -3.60
CA TRP A 166 9.97 2.49 -2.45
C TRP A 166 10.89 1.54 -1.71
N ARG A 167 12.02 2.04 -1.22
CA ARG A 167 12.97 1.27 -0.40
C ARG A 167 12.42 1.13 1.02
N THR A 168 11.48 0.22 1.21
CA THR A 168 10.74 0.07 2.47
C THR A 168 11.28 -1.01 3.39
N ILE A 169 12.08 -1.95 2.87
CA ILE A 169 12.58 -3.08 3.65
C ILE A 169 13.76 -2.64 4.51
N HIS A 170 13.61 -2.69 5.82
CA HIS A 170 14.68 -2.33 6.75
C HIS A 170 15.73 -3.44 6.89
N LEU A 171 17.01 -3.07 6.80
CA LEU A 171 18.15 -4.01 6.79
C LEU A 171 18.89 -4.13 8.12
N GLY A 172 18.54 -3.31 9.12
CA GLY A 172 19.07 -3.35 10.48
C GLY A 172 18.02 -3.60 11.55
N ILE A 173 18.43 -3.54 12.81
CA ILE A 173 17.55 -3.39 13.97
C ILE A 173 17.78 -1.99 14.52
N ASP A 174 16.70 -1.28 14.82
CA ASP A 174 16.78 0.03 15.44
C ASP A 174 16.51 -0.09 16.93
N LEU A 175 17.40 0.46 17.73
CA LEU A 175 17.29 0.47 19.18
C LEU A 175 17.10 1.91 19.66
N PHE A 176 15.86 2.23 20.03
CA PHE A 176 15.43 3.55 20.47
C PHE A 176 15.76 3.76 21.94
N GLN A 177 16.56 4.79 22.22
CA GLN A 177 16.86 5.32 23.54
C GLN A 177 17.06 6.83 23.43
N LYS A 178 17.06 7.53 24.56
CA LYS A 178 17.30 8.98 24.59
C LYS A 178 18.65 9.31 23.95
N ALA A 179 18.73 10.44 23.26
CA ALA A 179 19.99 10.97 22.75
C ALA A 179 21.04 11.06 23.87
N GLY A 180 22.29 10.74 23.53
CA GLY A 180 23.41 10.63 24.46
C GLY A 180 23.59 9.23 25.09
N ALA A 181 22.67 8.29 24.88
CA ALA A 181 22.85 6.91 25.35
C ALA A 181 24.11 6.28 24.71
N PRO A 182 24.98 5.62 25.50
CA PRO A 182 26.28 5.14 25.01
C PRO A 182 26.13 3.90 24.12
N VAL A 183 26.86 3.88 23.00
CA VAL A 183 26.90 2.74 22.06
C VAL A 183 28.25 2.05 22.16
N PHE A 184 28.24 0.71 22.19
CA PHE A 184 29.44 -0.11 22.41
C PHE A 184 29.69 -1.12 21.28
N ALA A 185 30.96 -1.50 21.11
CA ALA A 185 31.35 -2.54 20.16
C ALA A 185 31.08 -3.95 20.73
N PRO A 186 30.35 -4.83 20.01
CA PRO A 186 30.01 -6.17 20.48
C PRO A 186 31.20 -7.14 20.45
N PHE A 187 32.21 -6.86 19.62
CA PHE A 187 33.43 -7.66 19.48
C PHE A 187 34.65 -6.76 19.28
N ASP A 188 35.83 -7.32 19.50
CA ASP A 188 37.08 -6.71 19.05
C ASP A 188 37.01 -6.47 17.53
N GLY A 189 37.57 -5.36 17.09
CA GLY A 189 37.56 -4.99 15.68
C GLY A 189 38.47 -3.81 15.36
N VAL A 190 38.35 -3.34 14.14
CA VAL A 190 39.00 -2.12 13.65
C VAL A 190 37.98 -1.19 13.04
N VAL A 191 38.18 0.11 13.17
CA VAL A 191 37.39 1.10 12.44
C VAL A 191 37.67 0.91 10.94
N HIS A 192 36.69 0.37 10.20
CA HIS A 192 36.79 0.17 8.76
C HIS A 192 36.67 1.51 8.03
N SER A 193 35.63 2.26 8.38
CA SER A 193 35.34 3.60 7.86
C SER A 193 34.27 4.27 8.70
N PHE A 194 34.11 5.58 8.54
CA PHE A 194 33.09 6.38 9.21
C PHE A 194 32.79 7.63 8.36
N ARG A 195 31.59 8.18 8.49
CA ARG A 195 31.16 9.36 7.73
C ARG A 195 30.01 10.07 8.42
N ILE A 196 29.85 11.37 8.14
CA ILE A 196 28.59 12.08 8.39
C ILE A 196 27.78 12.03 7.09
N ASN A 197 26.69 11.28 7.09
CA ASN A 197 25.72 11.18 5.99
C ASN A 197 24.61 12.21 6.25
N ASP A 198 24.83 13.45 5.83
CA ASP A 198 24.06 14.64 6.22
C ASP A 198 22.81 14.93 5.37
N ASN A 199 22.42 14.02 4.48
CA ASN A 199 21.16 14.15 3.76
C ASN A 199 19.97 13.98 4.72
N ALA A 200 18.84 14.59 4.36
CA ALA A 200 17.61 14.43 5.13
C ALA A 200 17.18 12.95 5.17
N LEU A 201 16.89 12.46 6.39
CA LEU A 201 16.51 11.07 6.67
C LEU A 201 17.57 10.02 6.27
N ASP A 202 18.83 10.44 6.20
CA ASP A 202 20.00 9.57 6.08
C ASP A 202 20.56 9.22 7.48
N TYR A 203 21.71 8.56 7.57
CA TYR A 203 22.25 8.10 8.85
C TYR A 203 22.74 9.19 9.80
N GLY A 204 23.04 10.41 9.32
CA GLY A 204 23.89 11.32 10.08
C GLY A 204 25.28 10.70 10.34
N PRO A 205 25.91 10.95 11.49
CA PRO A 205 27.15 10.28 11.88
C PRO A 205 27.01 8.76 11.95
N ALA A 206 27.87 8.06 11.20
CA ALA A 206 27.90 6.61 11.14
C ALA A 206 29.32 6.06 11.28
N ILE A 207 29.45 4.93 11.97
CA ILE A 207 30.70 4.18 12.13
C ILE A 207 30.50 2.77 11.57
N VAL A 208 31.49 2.26 10.84
CA VAL A 208 31.57 0.86 10.41
C VAL A 208 32.80 0.22 11.05
N LEU A 209 32.59 -0.85 11.80
CA LEU A 209 33.67 -1.68 12.33
C LEU A 209 33.84 -2.93 11.49
N GLN A 210 35.07 -3.34 11.22
CA GLN A 210 35.41 -4.65 10.68
C GLN A 210 35.83 -5.58 11.81
N HIS A 211 35.30 -6.81 11.78
CA HIS A 211 35.62 -7.87 12.72
C HIS A 211 36.23 -9.04 11.97
N SER A 212 37.36 -9.53 12.48
CA SER A 212 38.05 -10.72 11.94
C SER A 212 38.43 -11.65 13.10
N PRO A 213 37.44 -12.28 13.77
CA PRO A 213 37.66 -13.00 15.02
C PRO A 213 38.44 -14.31 14.84
N GLU A 214 38.36 -14.92 13.65
CA GLU A 214 39.12 -16.10 13.27
C GLU A 214 39.41 -16.11 11.77
N LYS A 215 40.34 -16.97 11.35
CA LYS A 215 40.76 -17.06 9.95
C LYS A 215 39.58 -17.49 9.08
N GLY A 216 39.25 -16.69 8.06
CA GLY A 216 38.18 -16.97 7.11
C GLY A 216 36.82 -16.40 7.50
N ILE A 217 36.68 -15.84 8.71
CA ILE A 217 35.47 -15.14 9.13
C ILE A 217 35.78 -13.65 9.16
N THR A 218 35.10 -12.88 8.31
CA THR A 218 35.13 -11.42 8.34
C THR A 218 33.73 -10.90 8.10
N PHE A 219 33.33 -9.95 8.93
CA PHE A 219 32.06 -9.26 8.83
C PHE A 219 32.22 -7.86 9.37
N TYR A 220 31.21 -7.04 9.16
CA TYR A 220 31.19 -5.64 9.57
C TYR A 220 29.95 -5.36 10.40
N THR A 221 30.05 -4.38 11.27
CA THR A 221 28.91 -3.81 11.99
C THR A 221 28.82 -2.32 11.69
N LEU A 222 27.62 -1.87 11.30
CA LEU A 222 27.30 -0.48 11.04
C LEU A 222 26.46 0.07 12.18
N TYR A 223 26.84 1.26 12.65
CA TYR A 223 26.17 2.03 13.69
C TYR A 223 25.80 3.39 13.10
N GLY A 224 24.52 3.55 12.75
CA GLY A 224 23.97 4.81 12.22
C GLY A 224 23.29 5.64 13.31
N HIS A 225 22.96 6.89 12.97
CA HIS A 225 22.24 7.83 13.82
C HIS A 225 22.97 8.21 15.11
N LEU A 226 24.30 8.21 15.07
CA LEU A 226 25.15 8.60 16.20
C LEU A 226 25.23 10.12 16.34
N GLY A 227 25.69 10.59 17.51
CA GLY A 227 26.04 11.99 17.73
C GLY A 227 27.36 12.35 17.05
N LYS A 228 27.52 13.62 16.62
CA LYS A 228 28.73 14.07 15.89
C LYS A 228 30.01 13.87 16.68
N GLU A 229 29.94 13.95 18.00
CA GLU A 229 31.05 13.70 18.92
C GLU A 229 31.61 12.28 18.79
N SER A 230 30.81 11.33 18.31
CA SER A 230 31.24 9.93 18.12
C SER A 230 32.33 9.78 17.06
N LEU A 231 32.46 10.76 16.15
CA LEU A 231 33.48 10.75 15.10
C LEU A 231 34.74 11.56 15.47
N GLU A 232 34.71 12.30 16.58
CA GLU A 232 35.84 13.13 17.00
C GLU A 232 37.05 12.27 17.39
N GLY A 233 38.19 12.53 16.74
CA GLY A 233 39.42 11.76 16.99
C GLY A 233 39.38 10.31 16.49
N LEU A 234 38.36 9.92 15.73
CA LEU A 234 38.28 8.60 15.09
C LEU A 234 39.19 8.54 13.84
N ALA A 235 39.78 7.39 13.58
CA ALA A 235 40.65 7.17 12.42
C ALA A 235 40.43 5.75 11.86
N GLU A 236 40.47 5.60 10.52
CA GLU A 236 40.43 4.28 9.88
C GLU A 236 41.63 3.44 10.36
N GLY A 237 41.39 2.17 10.66
CA GLY A 237 42.38 1.25 11.22
C GLY A 237 42.57 1.34 12.74
N ARG A 238 41.92 2.27 13.45
CA ARG A 238 41.92 2.28 14.92
C ARG A 238 41.37 0.97 15.45
N MET A 239 42.11 0.33 16.35
CA MET A 239 41.64 -0.84 17.10
C MET A 239 40.53 -0.45 18.07
N VAL A 240 39.49 -1.25 18.13
CA VAL A 240 38.37 -1.12 19.08
C VAL A 240 38.24 -2.44 19.84
N LYS A 241 38.14 -2.35 21.17
CA LYS A 241 37.95 -3.52 22.03
C LYS A 241 36.48 -3.84 22.23
N LYS A 242 36.18 -5.12 22.44
CA LYS A 242 34.85 -5.56 22.86
C LYS A 242 34.41 -4.80 24.12
N GLY A 243 33.19 -4.26 24.09
CA GLY A 243 32.61 -3.45 25.17
C GLY A 243 33.17 -2.04 25.26
N GLU A 244 34.08 -1.63 24.36
CA GLU A 244 34.53 -0.25 24.26
C GLU A 244 33.39 0.63 23.75
N ARG A 245 33.21 1.78 24.39
CA ARG A 245 32.26 2.80 23.90
C ARG A 245 32.79 3.39 22.61
N ILE A 246 32.01 3.28 21.54
CA ILE A 246 32.35 3.80 20.22
C ILE A 246 31.61 5.09 19.88
N GLY A 247 30.57 5.44 20.64
CA GLY A 247 29.82 6.68 20.43
C GLY A 247 28.64 6.84 21.37
N SER A 248 27.69 7.67 20.96
CA SER A 248 26.38 7.83 21.58
C SER A 248 25.28 8.02 20.53
N ILE A 249 24.04 7.71 20.89
CA ILE A 249 22.87 8.04 20.06
C ILE A 249 22.79 9.56 19.85
N GLY A 250 22.67 9.98 18.60
CA GLY A 250 22.58 11.40 18.23
C GLY A 250 21.20 11.99 18.46
N ALA A 251 21.15 13.31 18.64
CA ALA A 251 19.89 14.04 18.64
C ALA A 251 19.31 14.17 17.22
N MET A 252 18.00 14.43 17.10
CA MET A 252 17.32 14.66 15.80
C MET A 252 18.01 15.73 14.95
N SER A 253 18.60 16.75 15.57
CA SER A 253 19.30 17.84 14.89
C SER A 253 20.58 17.43 14.17
N GLU A 254 21.07 16.20 14.39
CA GLU A 254 22.34 15.73 13.84
C GLU A 254 22.32 14.28 13.31
N ASN A 255 21.35 13.46 13.72
CA ASN A 255 21.28 12.04 13.35
C ASN A 255 20.55 11.78 12.00
N GLY A 256 20.39 12.80 11.17
CA GLY A 256 19.59 12.74 9.94
C GLY A 256 18.11 13.11 10.11
N GLY A 257 17.67 13.51 11.31
CA GLY A 257 16.29 13.95 11.56
C GLY A 257 15.36 12.85 12.09
N TRP A 258 15.91 11.71 12.51
CA TRP A 258 15.14 10.57 12.98
C TRP A 258 14.89 10.61 14.49
N PRO A 259 13.79 10.03 14.99
CA PRO A 259 13.62 9.82 16.44
C PRO A 259 14.88 9.18 17.04
N PRO A 260 15.42 9.65 18.17
CA PRO A 260 16.71 9.15 18.67
C PRO A 260 16.76 7.62 18.82
N HIS A 261 17.68 7.00 18.07
CA HIS A 261 17.96 5.56 18.09
C HIS A 261 19.36 5.30 17.55
N VAL A 262 19.90 4.10 17.75
CA VAL A 262 21.01 3.58 16.93
C VAL A 262 20.43 2.61 15.92
N HIS A 263 20.81 2.78 14.65
CA HIS A 263 20.60 1.75 13.65
C HIS A 263 21.77 0.79 13.70
N PHE A 264 21.52 -0.47 14.04
CA PHE A 264 22.53 -1.51 14.15
C PHE A 264 22.35 -2.56 13.05
N GLN A 265 23.37 -2.73 12.22
CA GLN A 265 23.32 -3.62 11.06
C GLN A 265 24.59 -4.47 10.98
N ILE A 266 24.43 -5.76 10.69
CA ILE A 266 25.53 -6.66 10.35
C ILE A 266 25.68 -6.65 8.83
N ILE A 267 26.91 -6.67 8.33
CA ILE A 267 27.21 -6.69 6.89
C ILE A 267 28.24 -7.77 6.64
N SER A 268 27.97 -8.68 5.70
CA SER A 268 28.88 -9.78 5.36
C SER A 268 29.89 -9.41 4.26
N ASP A 269 29.52 -8.52 3.34
CA ASP A 269 30.42 -7.94 2.33
C ASP A 269 30.10 -6.45 2.15
N MET A 270 31.13 -5.60 2.26
CA MET A 270 30.99 -4.15 2.09
C MET A 270 30.80 -3.71 0.63
N LEU A 271 30.99 -4.60 -0.35
CA LEU A 271 30.89 -4.27 -1.78
C LEU A 271 31.78 -3.06 -2.14
N GLY A 272 32.98 -3.02 -1.55
CA GLY A 272 33.93 -1.92 -1.69
C GLY A 272 33.48 -0.56 -1.10
N LYS A 273 32.32 -0.47 -0.46
CA LYS A 273 31.80 0.78 0.11
C LYS A 273 32.55 1.18 1.38
N LYS A 274 32.60 2.49 1.64
CA LYS A 274 33.19 3.10 2.83
C LYS A 274 32.32 4.22 3.37
N GLY A 275 32.19 4.28 4.70
CA GLY A 275 31.48 5.34 5.42
C GLY A 275 29.94 5.29 5.32
N ASP A 276 29.40 4.49 4.41
CA ASP A 276 27.98 4.35 4.16
C ASP A 276 27.68 2.96 3.57
N PHE A 277 26.50 2.43 3.85
CA PHE A 277 25.99 1.17 3.33
C PHE A 277 24.46 1.18 3.37
N PRO A 278 23.72 0.60 2.41
CA PRO A 278 22.26 0.65 2.44
C PRO A 278 21.65 0.13 3.76
N GLY A 279 20.82 0.95 4.40
CA GLY A 279 19.98 0.58 5.56
C GLY A 279 18.57 0.17 5.21
N VAL A 280 18.16 0.45 3.97
CA VAL A 280 16.85 0.10 3.42
C VAL A 280 16.96 -0.36 1.98
N ALA A 281 16.16 -1.37 1.63
CA ALA A 281 16.14 -2.00 0.32
C ALA A 281 14.77 -1.92 -0.36
N LEU A 282 14.78 -2.05 -1.69
CA LEU A 282 13.55 -2.28 -2.45
C LEU A 282 13.00 -3.68 -2.13
N PRO A 283 11.66 -3.85 -2.07
CA PRO A 283 11.04 -5.16 -1.88
C PRO A 283 11.48 -6.22 -2.90
N ASP A 284 11.73 -5.82 -4.15
CA ASP A 284 12.16 -6.73 -5.22
C ASP A 284 13.63 -7.16 -5.08
N GLU A 285 14.42 -6.44 -4.27
CA GLU A 285 15.83 -6.74 -3.98
C GLU A 285 16.03 -7.34 -2.58
N ARG A 286 14.93 -7.58 -1.87
CA ARG A 286 14.88 -7.99 -0.46
C ARG A 286 15.83 -9.16 -0.17
N GLU A 287 15.70 -10.26 -0.90
CA GLU A 287 16.49 -11.48 -0.62
C GLU A 287 18.00 -11.27 -0.80
N VAL A 288 18.41 -10.47 -1.78
CA VAL A 288 19.83 -10.17 -2.03
C VAL A 288 20.39 -9.33 -0.88
N TRP A 289 19.69 -8.25 -0.51
CA TRP A 289 20.13 -7.36 0.57
C TRP A 289 20.08 -8.02 1.96
N LEU A 290 19.07 -8.82 2.27
CA LEU A 290 19.03 -9.58 3.52
C LEU A 290 20.13 -10.65 3.58
N SER A 291 20.55 -11.19 2.43
CA SER A 291 21.73 -12.07 2.41
C SER A 291 23.01 -11.30 2.70
N LEU A 292 23.13 -10.04 2.30
CA LEU A 292 24.28 -9.18 2.61
C LEU A 292 24.26 -8.70 4.07
N CYS A 293 23.05 -8.50 4.61
CA CYS A 293 22.81 -7.94 5.92
C CYS A 293 22.03 -8.93 6.79
N PRO A 294 22.68 -9.97 7.35
CA PRO A 294 21.99 -10.95 8.17
C PRO A 294 21.39 -10.32 9.44
N ASP A 295 20.42 -11.02 10.04
CA ASP A 295 19.67 -10.54 11.21
C ASP A 295 20.61 -10.06 12.34
N PRO A 296 20.59 -8.76 12.70
CA PRO A 296 21.40 -8.21 13.78
C PRO A 296 21.13 -8.87 15.14
N ASN A 297 20.01 -9.58 15.29
CA ASN A 297 19.72 -10.34 16.50
C ASN A 297 20.68 -11.52 16.75
N LEU A 298 21.47 -11.91 15.74
CA LEU A 298 22.63 -12.81 15.91
C LEU A 298 23.68 -12.26 16.88
N ILE A 299 23.72 -10.93 17.08
CA ILE A 299 24.58 -10.26 18.06
C ILE A 299 23.77 -9.74 19.25
N LEU A 300 22.60 -9.15 19.02
CA LEU A 300 21.84 -8.48 20.09
C LEU A 300 21.24 -9.44 21.12
N GLY A 301 21.08 -10.72 20.78
CA GLY A 301 20.60 -11.73 21.74
C GLY A 301 19.19 -11.47 22.27
N LEU A 302 18.37 -10.71 21.55
CA LEU A 302 17.00 -10.42 21.92
C LEU A 302 16.13 -11.68 21.76
N PRO A 303 15.20 -11.94 22.70
CA PRO A 303 14.33 -13.11 22.62
C PRO A 303 13.52 -13.16 21.31
N THR A 304 13.47 -14.33 20.67
CA THR A 304 12.89 -14.47 19.31
C THR A 304 11.38 -14.23 19.29
N GLU A 305 10.69 -14.44 20.41
CA GLU A 305 9.27 -14.14 20.57
C GLU A 305 8.93 -12.65 20.39
N LEU A 306 9.89 -11.75 20.64
CA LEU A 306 9.72 -10.31 20.41
C LEU A 306 9.55 -9.98 18.92
N PHE A 307 10.09 -10.84 18.04
CA PHE A 307 10.06 -10.67 16.59
C PHE A 307 8.96 -11.49 15.91
N ARG A 308 8.11 -12.17 16.68
CA ARG A 308 7.02 -12.95 16.13
C ARG A 308 6.04 -12.05 15.37
N ASP A 309 5.80 -12.41 14.11
CA ASP A 309 4.80 -11.80 13.25
C ASP A 309 3.69 -12.81 12.97
N ASP A 310 2.55 -12.66 13.64
CA ASP A 310 1.38 -13.55 13.51
C ASP A 310 0.51 -13.24 12.28
N ARG A 311 0.94 -12.33 11.41
CA ARG A 311 0.18 -12.00 10.20
C ARG A 311 0.24 -13.13 9.19
N LEU A 312 -0.89 -13.32 8.52
CA LEU A 312 -1.03 -14.35 7.49
C LEU A 312 -0.32 -13.93 6.20
N THR A 313 0.31 -14.90 5.54
CA THR A 313 0.82 -14.72 4.18
C THR A 313 -0.33 -14.61 3.19
N GLN A 314 -0.06 -14.05 2.01
CA GLN A 314 -1.05 -13.97 0.93
C GLN A 314 -1.62 -15.34 0.57
N GLU A 315 -0.78 -16.38 0.53
CA GLU A 315 -1.20 -17.75 0.23
C GLU A 315 -2.12 -18.31 1.32
N GLN A 316 -1.80 -18.09 2.59
CA GLN A 316 -2.66 -18.47 3.71
C GLN A 316 -4.01 -17.74 3.66
N ILE A 317 -4.02 -16.44 3.39
CA ILE A 317 -5.25 -15.64 3.23
C ILE A 317 -6.11 -16.23 2.10
N LEU A 318 -5.50 -16.55 0.95
CA LEU A 318 -6.22 -17.11 -0.20
C LEU A 318 -6.80 -18.50 0.11
N GLY A 319 -6.01 -19.40 0.72
CA GLY A 319 -6.47 -20.73 1.11
C GLY A 319 -7.63 -20.65 2.11
N MET A 320 -7.47 -19.88 3.18
CA MET A 320 -8.52 -19.67 4.18
C MET A 320 -9.77 -19.03 3.57
N ARG A 321 -9.62 -18.10 2.62
CA ARG A 321 -10.76 -17.49 1.93
C ARG A 321 -11.54 -18.52 1.12
N GLN A 322 -10.86 -19.44 0.42
CA GLN A 322 -11.53 -20.50 -0.35
C GLN A 322 -12.32 -21.46 0.54
N GLU A 323 -11.86 -21.70 1.76
CA GLU A 323 -12.52 -22.57 2.74
C GLU A 323 -13.64 -21.87 3.52
N ARG A 324 -13.47 -20.58 3.84
CA ARG A 324 -14.28 -19.89 4.86
C ARG A 324 -15.20 -18.81 4.31
N ILE A 325 -15.00 -18.34 3.09
CA ILE A 325 -15.74 -17.20 2.51
C ILE A 325 -16.53 -17.66 1.28
N GLY A 326 -17.76 -17.14 1.13
CA GLY A 326 -18.64 -17.46 0.01
C GLY A 326 -17.98 -17.18 -1.35
N ARG A 327 -17.99 -18.16 -2.25
CA ARG A 327 -17.32 -18.10 -3.56
C ARG A 327 -17.87 -17.03 -4.50
N ASN A 328 -19.07 -16.52 -4.22
CA ASN A 328 -19.68 -15.39 -4.93
C ASN A 328 -18.99 -14.04 -4.63
N LEU A 329 -18.15 -13.97 -3.59
CA LEU A 329 -17.31 -12.81 -3.30
C LEU A 329 -15.97 -12.92 -4.06
N SER A 330 -16.03 -12.60 -5.35
CA SER A 330 -14.91 -12.69 -6.28
C SER A 330 -13.70 -11.85 -5.84
N ILE A 331 -12.51 -12.34 -6.18
CA ILE A 331 -11.24 -11.63 -5.99
C ILE A 331 -10.91 -10.91 -7.29
N SER A 332 -10.55 -9.63 -7.19
CA SER A 332 -10.13 -8.83 -8.34
C SER A 332 -8.70 -9.18 -8.78
N TYR A 333 -8.45 -9.05 -10.09
CA TYR A 333 -7.15 -9.22 -10.77
C TYR A 333 -6.62 -10.67 -10.84
N THR A 334 -5.80 -10.94 -11.86
CA THR A 334 -5.15 -12.26 -12.03
C THR A 334 -4.12 -12.55 -10.93
N LYS A 335 -3.38 -11.52 -10.50
CA LYS A 335 -2.53 -11.56 -9.31
C LYS A 335 -3.25 -10.80 -8.20
N PRO A 336 -3.83 -11.48 -7.20
CA PRO A 336 -4.52 -10.82 -6.09
C PRO A 336 -3.61 -9.82 -5.38
N LEU A 337 -4.18 -8.67 -5.01
CA LEU A 337 -3.48 -7.64 -4.24
C LEU A 337 -3.78 -7.81 -2.75
N THR A 338 -2.74 -7.83 -1.93
CA THR A 338 -2.88 -7.80 -0.46
C THR A 338 -2.79 -6.35 0.02
N ILE A 339 -3.92 -5.66 0.04
CA ILE A 339 -4.02 -4.26 0.46
C ILE A 339 -4.23 -4.17 1.97
N VAL A 340 -3.42 -3.36 2.63
CA VAL A 340 -3.32 -3.31 4.10
C VAL A 340 -3.45 -1.90 4.67
N ARG A 341 -3.41 -0.88 3.81
CA ARG A 341 -3.64 0.52 4.19
C ARG A 341 -4.26 1.30 3.03
N GLY A 342 -5.04 2.32 3.36
CA GLY A 342 -5.50 3.33 2.43
C GLY A 342 -5.31 4.74 3.01
N TYR A 343 -5.01 5.71 2.15
CA TYR A 343 -4.94 7.13 2.51
C TYR A 343 -5.28 8.00 1.31
N MET A 344 -6.29 8.86 1.47
CA MET A 344 -6.80 9.71 0.40
C MET A 344 -7.10 8.89 -0.87
N GLN A 345 -6.55 9.24 -2.02
CA GLN A 345 -6.76 8.50 -3.28
C GLN A 345 -5.88 7.23 -3.44
N HIS A 346 -5.14 6.82 -2.40
CA HIS A 346 -4.17 5.73 -2.51
C HIS A 346 -4.49 4.51 -1.63
N LEU A 347 -4.15 3.33 -2.15
CA LEU A 347 -4.08 2.06 -1.42
C LEU A 347 -2.63 1.58 -1.36
N TYR A 348 -2.27 0.85 -0.31
CA TYR A 348 -0.91 0.36 -0.07
C TYR A 348 -0.92 -1.13 0.19
N ASP A 349 0.00 -1.84 -0.44
CA ASP A 349 0.23 -3.27 -0.17
C ASP A 349 1.14 -3.50 1.04
N VAL A 350 1.38 -4.77 1.35
CA VAL A 350 2.24 -5.22 2.47
C VAL A 350 3.67 -4.71 2.41
N ASN A 351 4.16 -4.34 1.21
CA ASN A 351 5.51 -3.87 0.96
C ASN A 351 5.58 -2.34 0.83
N GLY A 352 4.45 -1.64 0.95
CA GLY A 352 4.36 -0.18 0.89
C GLY A 352 4.25 0.37 -0.53
N ARG A 353 4.02 -0.48 -1.52
CA ARG A 353 3.73 -0.02 -2.88
C ARG A 353 2.41 0.73 -2.89
N SER A 354 2.45 1.96 -3.39
CA SER A 354 1.26 2.80 -3.52
C SER A 354 0.54 2.54 -4.86
N TYR A 355 -0.77 2.36 -4.78
CA TYR A 355 -1.69 2.23 -5.91
C TYR A 355 -2.64 3.43 -5.91
N LEU A 356 -2.75 4.13 -7.02
CA LEU A 356 -3.82 5.11 -7.22
C LEU A 356 -5.14 4.35 -7.37
N ASP A 357 -6.11 4.63 -6.51
CA ASP A 357 -7.40 3.97 -6.54
C ASP A 357 -8.37 4.66 -7.48
N CYS A 358 -8.53 4.06 -8.66
CA CYS A 358 -9.47 4.49 -9.69
C CYS A 358 -10.71 3.59 -9.79
N VAL A 359 -10.93 2.67 -8.83
CA VAL A 359 -11.94 1.61 -8.95
C VAL A 359 -12.95 1.64 -7.81
N ASN A 360 -12.54 1.91 -6.56
CA ASN A 360 -13.50 1.87 -5.46
C ASN A 360 -14.57 2.96 -5.56
N ILE A 361 -15.79 2.58 -5.18
CA ILE A 361 -17.00 3.42 -5.33
C ILE A 361 -17.40 4.17 -4.05
N VAL A 362 -16.89 3.77 -2.89
CA VAL A 362 -17.30 4.29 -1.56
C VAL A 362 -16.50 5.50 -1.06
N PRO A 363 -15.16 5.56 -1.18
CA PRO A 363 -14.35 6.58 -0.52
C PRO A 363 -14.35 7.91 -1.28
N HIS A 364 -15.50 8.59 -1.40
CA HIS A 364 -15.64 9.84 -2.17
C HIS A 364 -14.74 11.00 -1.70
N VAL A 365 -14.39 11.03 -0.42
CA VAL A 365 -13.43 12.00 0.16
C VAL A 365 -12.04 11.40 0.37
N GLY A 366 -11.77 10.26 -0.28
CA GLY A 366 -10.58 9.46 -0.10
C GLY A 366 -10.63 8.51 1.10
N HIS A 367 -9.75 7.52 1.08
CA HIS A 367 -9.53 6.54 2.13
C HIS A 367 -9.05 7.18 3.42
N CYS A 368 -9.63 6.76 4.55
CA CYS A 368 -9.18 7.14 5.88
C CYS A 368 -8.99 8.67 6.07
N HIS A 369 -9.82 9.48 5.40
CA HIS A 369 -9.70 10.95 5.45
C HIS A 369 -9.67 11.44 6.92
N PRO A 370 -8.63 12.19 7.36
CA PRO A 370 -8.39 12.46 8.78
C PRO A 370 -9.59 13.09 9.51
N HIS A 371 -10.33 13.99 8.84
CA HIS A 371 -11.53 14.59 9.40
C HIS A 371 -12.64 13.56 9.70
N VAL A 372 -12.86 12.59 8.80
CA VAL A 372 -13.91 11.56 8.94
C VAL A 372 -13.51 10.56 10.02
N VAL A 373 -12.25 10.10 10.01
CA VAL A 373 -11.73 9.19 11.03
C VAL A 373 -11.84 9.81 12.42
N LYS A 374 -11.41 11.06 12.58
CA LYS A 374 -11.51 11.77 13.87
C LYS A 374 -12.96 11.91 14.34
N ALA A 375 -13.87 12.32 13.46
CA ALA A 375 -15.28 12.48 13.81
C ALA A 375 -15.93 11.15 14.23
N GLY A 376 -15.69 10.08 13.46
CA GLY A 376 -16.20 8.74 13.78
C GLY A 376 -15.64 8.20 15.08
N ALA A 377 -14.32 8.23 15.27
CA ALA A 377 -13.67 7.74 16.49
C ALA A 377 -14.14 8.50 17.73
N SER A 378 -14.23 9.84 17.65
CA SER A 378 -14.69 10.67 18.77
C SER A 378 -16.13 10.35 19.17
N GLN A 379 -17.02 10.18 18.18
CA GLN A 379 -18.42 9.83 18.47
C GLN A 379 -18.54 8.41 19.04
N MET A 380 -17.81 7.42 18.48
CA MET A 380 -17.85 6.04 18.96
C MET A 380 -17.33 5.89 20.39
N ALA A 381 -16.35 6.69 20.80
CA ALA A 381 -15.84 6.70 22.17
C ALA A 381 -16.85 7.24 23.20
N VAL A 382 -17.85 8.01 22.76
CA VAL A 382 -18.84 8.65 23.64
C VAL A 382 -20.18 7.91 23.60
N LEU A 383 -20.71 7.60 22.41
CA LEU A 383 -22.05 7.02 22.27
C LEU A 383 -22.22 6.28 20.94
N ASN A 384 -22.61 5.00 21.03
CA ASN A 384 -23.16 4.19 19.95
C ASN A 384 -24.48 3.57 20.44
N THR A 385 -25.62 3.98 19.89
CA THR A 385 -26.94 3.61 20.41
C THR A 385 -28.01 3.48 19.31
N ASN A 386 -29.15 2.88 19.68
CA ASN A 386 -30.31 2.71 18.81
C ASN A 386 -31.01 4.06 18.54
N SER A 387 -31.55 4.23 17.33
CA SER A 387 -32.25 5.44 16.86
C SER A 387 -33.56 5.76 17.60
N ARG A 388 -34.03 4.91 18.51
CA ARG A 388 -35.19 5.16 19.38
C ARG A 388 -34.90 6.14 20.52
N TYR A 389 -33.64 6.37 20.86
CA TYR A 389 -33.27 7.38 21.86
C TYR A 389 -33.03 8.73 21.19
N LEU A 390 -33.33 9.81 21.91
CA LEU A 390 -33.11 11.16 21.41
C LEU A 390 -31.62 11.50 21.42
N HIS A 391 -31.11 11.92 20.26
CA HIS A 391 -29.79 12.52 20.11
C HIS A 391 -29.78 13.44 18.88
N GLU A 392 -28.96 14.48 18.90
CA GLU A 392 -29.02 15.54 17.88
C GLU A 392 -28.40 15.15 16.53
N ASN A 393 -27.48 14.18 16.49
CA ASN A 393 -26.71 13.86 15.28
C ASN A 393 -27.60 13.51 14.07
N MET A 394 -28.63 12.69 14.28
CA MET A 394 -29.51 12.25 13.18
C MET A 394 -30.33 13.40 12.61
N ILE A 395 -30.91 14.25 13.46
CA ILE A 395 -31.72 15.39 13.01
C ILE A 395 -30.85 16.47 12.35
N ARG A 396 -29.64 16.74 12.88
CA ARG A 396 -28.70 17.67 12.25
C ARG A 396 -28.25 17.17 10.88
N TYR A 397 -28.00 15.87 10.73
CA TYR A 397 -27.63 15.29 9.44
C TYR A 397 -28.80 15.36 8.45
N ALA A 398 -30.02 14.99 8.86
CA ALA A 398 -31.21 15.10 8.02
C ALA A 398 -31.46 16.54 7.54
N GLN A 399 -31.36 17.53 8.44
CA GLN A 399 -31.50 18.95 8.08
C GLN A 399 -30.45 19.38 7.04
N ARG A 400 -29.18 19.01 7.24
CA ARG A 400 -28.10 19.33 6.31
C ARG A 400 -28.31 18.66 4.96
N LEU A 401 -28.72 17.39 4.92
CA LEU A 401 -28.98 16.66 3.68
C LEU A 401 -30.16 17.28 2.91
N CYS A 402 -31.31 17.45 3.57
CA CYS A 402 -32.50 18.06 2.95
C CYS A 402 -32.24 19.49 2.44
N SER A 403 -31.35 20.25 3.08
CA SER A 403 -30.97 21.60 2.60
C SER A 403 -30.29 21.61 1.22
N LYS A 404 -29.78 20.46 0.76
CA LYS A 404 -29.15 20.28 -0.56
C LYS A 404 -30.09 19.71 -1.61
N LEU A 405 -31.31 19.33 -1.22
CA LEU A 405 -32.30 18.71 -2.08
C LEU A 405 -33.44 19.69 -2.40
N PRO A 406 -34.24 19.43 -3.46
CA PRO A 406 -35.48 20.16 -3.69
C PRO A 406 -36.41 20.12 -2.48
N LYS A 407 -37.20 21.17 -2.25
CA LYS A 407 -38.08 21.30 -1.06
C LYS A 407 -39.05 20.12 -0.85
N GLN A 408 -39.37 19.39 -1.91
CA GLN A 408 -40.24 18.21 -1.87
C GLN A 408 -39.56 16.97 -1.24
N LEU A 409 -38.23 16.92 -1.23
CA LEU A 409 -37.44 15.86 -0.62
C LEU A 409 -36.97 16.29 0.78
N SER A 410 -37.92 16.31 1.73
CA SER A 410 -37.73 16.93 3.05
C SER A 410 -37.72 15.95 4.23
N VAL A 411 -37.94 14.65 3.99
CA VAL A 411 -38.00 13.61 5.03
C VAL A 411 -36.98 12.52 4.72
N CYS A 412 -36.17 12.14 5.71
CA CYS A 412 -35.14 11.12 5.56
C CYS A 412 -35.51 9.85 6.34
N TYR A 413 -35.29 8.70 5.70
CA TYR A 413 -35.09 7.42 6.39
C TYR A 413 -33.60 7.07 6.30
N PHE A 414 -32.99 6.72 7.43
CA PHE A 414 -31.59 6.27 7.47
C PHE A 414 -31.55 4.74 7.60
N VAL A 415 -30.76 4.12 6.74
CA VAL A 415 -30.56 2.67 6.63
C VAL A 415 -29.09 2.38 6.40
N CYS A 416 -28.68 1.11 6.46
CA CYS A 416 -27.27 0.72 6.49
C CYS A 416 -26.68 0.41 5.10
N SER A 417 -27.51 0.27 4.07
CA SER A 417 -27.06 -0.07 2.71
C SER A 417 -27.98 0.51 1.63
N GLY A 418 -27.45 0.59 0.40
CA GLY A 418 -28.26 0.92 -0.78
C GLY A 418 -29.40 -0.08 -1.01
N SER A 419 -29.15 -1.38 -0.77
CA SER A 419 -30.20 -2.41 -0.83
C SER A 419 -31.35 -2.13 0.16
N GLU A 420 -31.06 -1.77 1.41
CA GLU A 420 -32.12 -1.42 2.36
C GLU A 420 -32.88 -0.16 1.95
N ALA A 421 -32.20 0.82 1.35
CA ALA A 421 -32.82 2.05 0.87
C ALA A 421 -33.79 1.76 -0.28
N ASN A 422 -33.37 0.95 -1.26
CA ASN A 422 -34.19 0.59 -2.41
C ASN A 422 -35.33 -0.35 -2.04
N GLU A 423 -35.15 -1.29 -1.11
CA GLU A 423 -36.25 -2.08 -0.53
C GLU A 423 -37.33 -1.18 0.10
N LEU A 424 -36.90 -0.20 0.90
CA LEU A 424 -37.82 0.75 1.52
C LEU A 424 -38.51 1.63 0.47
N ALA A 425 -37.77 2.11 -0.54
CA ALA A 425 -38.33 2.92 -1.62
C ALA A 425 -39.40 2.14 -2.41
N LEU A 426 -39.13 0.88 -2.77
CA LEU A 426 -40.11 0.00 -3.41
C LEU A 426 -41.32 -0.25 -2.51
N ARG A 427 -41.11 -0.49 -1.22
CA ARG A 427 -42.21 -0.68 -0.26
C ARG A 427 -43.10 0.55 -0.17
N LEU A 428 -42.52 1.75 -0.11
CA LEU A 428 -43.26 3.01 -0.08
C LEU A 428 -44.05 3.23 -1.37
N ALA A 429 -43.42 3.00 -2.53
CA ALA A 429 -44.08 3.09 -3.83
C ALA A 429 -45.28 2.14 -3.93
N ARG A 430 -45.07 0.85 -3.64
CA ARG A 430 -46.13 -0.18 -3.66
C ARG A 430 -47.26 0.14 -2.69
N THR A 431 -46.94 0.68 -1.51
CA THR A 431 -47.94 1.08 -0.52
C THR A 431 -48.80 2.24 -1.01
N ARG A 432 -48.21 3.20 -1.73
CA ARG A 432 -48.86 4.38 -2.29
C ARG A 432 -49.70 4.08 -3.53
N THR A 433 -49.20 3.22 -4.41
CA THR A 433 -49.83 2.88 -5.69
C THR A 433 -50.78 1.69 -5.59
N LYS A 434 -50.63 0.85 -4.55
CA LYS A 434 -51.31 -0.44 -4.41
C LYS A 434 -51.07 -1.36 -5.61
N SER A 435 -49.85 -1.32 -6.15
CA SER A 435 -49.40 -2.14 -7.29
C SER A 435 -47.99 -2.65 -7.05
N ARG A 436 -47.56 -3.67 -7.80
CA ARG A 436 -46.17 -4.16 -7.85
C ARG A 436 -45.48 -3.92 -9.18
N GLU A 437 -46.21 -3.50 -10.22
CA GLU A 437 -45.68 -3.35 -11.58
C GLU A 437 -44.50 -2.36 -11.58
N THR A 438 -43.30 -2.84 -11.84
CA THR A 438 -42.07 -2.06 -11.71
C THR A 438 -41.35 -2.02 -13.05
N ILE A 439 -41.08 -0.82 -13.55
CA ILE A 439 -40.34 -0.60 -14.79
C ILE A 439 -38.87 -0.34 -14.44
N VAL A 440 -37.95 -1.04 -15.11
CA VAL A 440 -36.50 -0.93 -14.91
C VAL A 440 -35.75 -0.86 -16.23
N LEU A 441 -34.56 -0.28 -16.20
CA LEU A 441 -33.67 -0.30 -17.36
C LEU A 441 -32.92 -1.62 -17.47
N ASP A 442 -32.69 -2.08 -18.70
CA ASP A 442 -31.74 -3.16 -18.96
C ASP A 442 -30.33 -2.78 -18.45
N GLY A 443 -29.59 -3.79 -17.98
CA GLY A 443 -28.28 -3.62 -17.34
C GLY A 443 -28.27 -2.95 -15.96
N ALA A 444 -29.42 -2.54 -15.40
CA ALA A 444 -29.47 -1.86 -14.11
C ALA A 444 -29.14 -2.77 -12.91
N TYR A 445 -28.60 -2.17 -11.84
CA TYR A 445 -28.32 -2.84 -10.57
C TYR A 445 -28.85 -2.01 -9.40
N HIS A 446 -29.81 -2.56 -8.66
CA HIS A 446 -30.49 -1.85 -7.57
C HIS A 446 -30.23 -2.45 -6.18
N GLY A 447 -29.49 -3.57 -6.11
CA GLY A 447 -29.13 -4.21 -4.83
C GLY A 447 -29.07 -5.73 -4.89
N ASN A 448 -28.99 -6.35 -3.72
CA ASN A 448 -28.73 -7.79 -3.57
C ASN A 448 -29.73 -8.55 -2.69
N THR A 449 -30.80 -7.90 -2.22
CA THR A 449 -31.92 -8.58 -1.57
C THR A 449 -32.82 -9.23 -2.62
N SER A 450 -33.67 -10.18 -2.22
CA SER A 450 -34.50 -10.94 -3.17
C SER A 450 -35.34 -10.04 -4.09
N SER A 451 -36.03 -9.03 -3.56
CA SER A 451 -36.87 -8.18 -4.40
C SER A 451 -36.07 -7.20 -5.26
N LEU A 452 -34.81 -6.92 -4.89
CA LEU A 452 -33.90 -6.12 -5.69
C LEU A 452 -33.17 -6.93 -6.75
N ILE A 453 -32.90 -8.21 -6.52
CA ILE A 453 -32.44 -9.15 -7.56
C ILE A 453 -33.53 -9.28 -8.63
N ASP A 454 -34.80 -9.44 -8.25
CA ASP A 454 -35.94 -9.48 -9.16
C ASP A 454 -35.96 -8.27 -10.13
N ILE A 455 -35.64 -7.08 -9.62
CA ILE A 455 -35.68 -5.83 -10.42
C ILE A 455 -34.31 -5.41 -10.98
N SER A 456 -33.25 -6.21 -10.81
CA SER A 456 -31.90 -5.89 -11.33
C SER A 456 -31.54 -6.80 -12.49
N PRO A 457 -31.70 -6.37 -13.76
CA PRO A 457 -31.26 -7.15 -14.93
C PRO A 457 -29.81 -7.64 -14.84
N TYR A 458 -28.91 -6.81 -14.28
CA TYR A 458 -27.52 -7.20 -14.01
C TYR A 458 -27.38 -8.49 -13.17
N LYS A 459 -28.38 -8.82 -12.34
CA LYS A 459 -28.42 -10.01 -11.51
C LYS A 459 -29.27 -11.12 -12.11
N HIS A 460 -30.53 -10.86 -12.45
CA HIS A 460 -31.43 -11.93 -12.86
C HIS A 460 -31.20 -12.44 -14.29
N ASP A 461 -30.53 -11.67 -15.17
CA ASP A 461 -30.06 -12.15 -16.48
C ASP A 461 -28.64 -12.74 -16.42
N GLY A 462 -27.93 -12.55 -15.31
CA GLY A 462 -26.58 -13.05 -15.09
C GLY A 462 -26.51 -14.51 -14.61
N PRO A 463 -25.30 -15.04 -14.41
CA PRO A 463 -25.12 -16.41 -13.90
C PRO A 463 -25.86 -16.64 -12.57
N GLY A 464 -26.74 -17.65 -12.55
CA GLY A 464 -27.56 -18.00 -11.39
C GLY A 464 -28.89 -17.24 -11.28
N GLY A 465 -29.21 -16.37 -12.23
CA GLY A 465 -30.52 -15.72 -12.36
C GLY A 465 -31.55 -16.59 -13.10
N PHE A 466 -32.83 -16.24 -12.94
CA PHE A 466 -33.97 -16.94 -13.55
C PHE A 466 -34.83 -16.02 -14.44
N GLY A 467 -34.29 -14.87 -14.83
CA GLY A 467 -35.04 -13.81 -15.50
C GLY A 467 -35.95 -13.01 -14.57
N PRO A 468 -36.60 -11.95 -15.08
CA PRO A 468 -37.48 -11.10 -14.29
C PRO A 468 -38.80 -11.82 -13.96
N PRO A 469 -39.37 -11.63 -12.75
CA PRO A 469 -40.72 -12.08 -12.46
C PRO A 469 -41.77 -11.27 -13.26
N PRO A 470 -43.03 -11.75 -13.41
CA PRO A 470 -44.01 -11.14 -14.31
C PRO A 470 -44.37 -9.67 -14.05
N TYR A 471 -44.14 -9.17 -12.83
CA TYR A 471 -44.44 -7.79 -12.44
C TYR A 471 -43.29 -6.81 -12.76
N VAL A 472 -42.18 -7.30 -13.32
CA VAL A 472 -40.99 -6.51 -13.64
C VAL A 472 -40.90 -6.34 -15.15
N HIS A 473 -40.90 -5.08 -15.57
CA HIS A 473 -40.92 -4.69 -16.97
C HIS A 473 -39.60 -4.05 -17.34
N LYS A 474 -38.79 -4.76 -18.10
CA LYS A 474 -37.48 -4.29 -18.55
C LYS A 474 -37.62 -3.49 -19.84
N ILE A 475 -37.08 -2.27 -19.86
CA ILE A 475 -36.99 -1.43 -21.07
C ILE A 475 -35.52 -1.24 -21.49
N PRO A 476 -35.25 -0.96 -22.78
CA PRO A 476 -33.88 -0.86 -23.28
C PRO A 476 -33.04 0.20 -22.56
N THR A 477 -31.75 -0.09 -22.32
CA THR A 477 -30.81 0.90 -21.81
C THR A 477 -30.70 2.08 -22.79
N PRO A 478 -30.83 3.34 -22.34
CA PRO A 478 -30.66 4.55 -23.15
C PRO A 478 -29.20 4.83 -23.54
N ASP A 479 -28.52 3.85 -24.14
CA ASP A 479 -27.13 3.95 -24.57
C ASP A 479 -27.04 4.53 -25.99
N VAL A 480 -26.66 5.81 -26.10
CA VAL A 480 -26.45 6.49 -27.39
C VAL A 480 -25.21 6.02 -28.15
N PHE A 481 -24.36 5.18 -27.54
CA PHE A 481 -23.20 4.59 -28.20
C PHE A 481 -23.50 3.21 -28.78
N ARG A 482 -24.16 2.28 -28.04
CA ARG A 482 -24.47 0.90 -28.51
C ARG A 482 -25.95 0.52 -28.62
N GLY A 483 -26.88 1.37 -28.19
CA GLY A 483 -28.30 1.04 -28.14
C GLY A 483 -29.07 1.28 -29.45
N CYS A 484 -30.40 1.28 -29.39
CA CYS A 484 -31.25 1.39 -30.58
C CYS A 484 -31.27 2.81 -31.19
N TYR A 485 -31.03 3.86 -30.39
CA TYR A 485 -31.00 5.25 -30.85
C TYR A 485 -29.65 5.86 -30.50
N ARG A 486 -28.92 6.31 -31.52
CA ARG A 486 -27.50 6.69 -31.42
C ARG A 486 -27.34 8.20 -31.22
N ARG A 487 -26.10 8.62 -30.95
CA ARG A 487 -25.74 10.01 -30.62
C ARG A 487 -26.14 11.04 -31.68
N ASP A 488 -26.21 10.64 -32.95
CA ASP A 488 -26.63 11.45 -34.09
C ASP A 488 -28.15 11.63 -34.20
N ASP A 489 -28.94 10.90 -33.40
CA ASP A 489 -30.38 11.04 -33.33
C ASP A 489 -30.77 12.13 -32.32
N PRO A 490 -31.24 13.32 -32.78
CA PRO A 490 -31.61 14.42 -31.88
C PRO A 490 -32.81 14.07 -31.00
N MET A 491 -33.57 13.03 -31.35
CA MET A 491 -34.74 12.55 -30.62
C MET A 491 -34.46 11.29 -29.81
N ALA A 492 -33.18 10.89 -29.63
CA ALA A 492 -32.82 9.67 -28.92
C ALA A 492 -33.47 9.59 -27.53
N GLY A 493 -33.43 10.67 -26.74
CA GLY A 493 -34.01 10.71 -25.40
C GLY A 493 -35.52 10.47 -25.39
N HIS A 494 -36.24 11.13 -26.29
CA HIS A 494 -37.67 10.92 -26.49
C HIS A 494 -38.00 9.48 -26.91
N LYS A 495 -37.30 8.97 -27.94
CA LYS A 495 -37.53 7.61 -28.44
C LYS A 495 -37.26 6.54 -27.40
N TYR A 496 -36.24 6.71 -26.55
CA TYR A 496 -36.02 5.84 -25.40
C TYR A 496 -37.14 5.97 -24.35
N ALA A 497 -37.66 7.18 -24.10
CA ALA A 497 -38.75 7.39 -23.14
C ALA A 497 -40.07 6.75 -23.59
N GLU A 498 -40.33 6.69 -24.89
CA GLU A 498 -41.52 6.03 -25.46
C GLU A 498 -41.60 4.53 -25.16
N HIS A 499 -40.46 3.84 -24.91
CA HIS A 499 -40.49 2.45 -24.42
C HIS A 499 -41.19 2.33 -23.06
N ALA A 500 -41.00 3.31 -22.17
CA ALA A 500 -41.72 3.34 -20.90
C ALA A 500 -43.23 3.60 -21.13
N ALA A 501 -43.58 4.50 -22.04
CA ALA A 501 -44.98 4.78 -22.38
C ALA A 501 -45.70 3.54 -22.96
N ALA A 502 -45.03 2.78 -23.81
CA ALA A 502 -45.54 1.52 -24.37
C ALA A 502 -45.79 0.48 -23.27
N VAL A 503 -44.84 0.28 -22.35
CA VAL A 503 -44.99 -0.63 -21.21
C VAL A 503 -46.13 -0.21 -20.27
N ILE A 504 -46.25 1.08 -19.97
CA ILE A 504 -47.36 1.61 -19.16
C ILE A 504 -48.70 1.26 -19.81
N THR A 505 -48.82 1.46 -21.13
CA THR A 505 -50.04 1.14 -21.88
C THR A 505 -50.37 -0.36 -21.78
N GLN A 506 -49.38 -1.23 -21.88
CA GLN A 506 -49.55 -2.68 -21.74
C GLN A 506 -50.04 -3.08 -20.34
N ILE A 507 -49.46 -2.47 -19.30
CA ILE A 507 -49.86 -2.69 -17.90
C ILE A 507 -51.33 -2.29 -17.69
N GLU A 508 -51.74 -1.13 -18.20
CA GLU A 508 -53.11 -0.62 -18.09
C GLU A 508 -54.11 -1.50 -18.87
N GLN A 509 -53.75 -1.94 -20.08
CA GLN A 509 -54.56 -2.88 -20.87
C GLN A 509 -54.74 -4.24 -20.17
N GLY A 510 -53.75 -4.65 -19.37
CA GLY A 510 -53.83 -5.84 -18.51
C GLY A 510 -54.66 -5.65 -17.23
N GLY A 511 -55.28 -4.48 -17.02
CA GLY A 511 -56.09 -4.19 -15.83
C GLY A 511 -55.27 -3.90 -14.57
N SER A 512 -53.97 -3.64 -14.72
CA SER A 512 -53.06 -3.26 -13.63
C SER A 512 -52.66 -1.78 -13.77
N ARG A 513 -51.76 -1.31 -12.91
CA ARG A 513 -51.22 0.07 -12.99
C ARG A 513 -49.76 0.08 -12.59
N VAL A 514 -48.98 1.01 -13.15
CA VAL A 514 -47.56 1.14 -12.77
C VAL A 514 -47.40 1.48 -11.29
N SER A 515 -46.52 0.77 -10.60
CA SER A 515 -46.12 1.09 -9.23
C SER A 515 -44.95 2.05 -9.22
N ALA A 516 -43.86 1.68 -9.88
CA ALA A 516 -42.63 2.44 -9.84
C ALA A 516 -41.84 2.34 -11.14
N PHE A 517 -41.10 3.40 -11.43
CA PHE A 517 -39.92 3.35 -12.28
C PHE A 517 -38.71 3.70 -11.42
N ILE A 518 -37.73 2.80 -11.38
CA ILE A 518 -36.48 2.97 -10.65
C ILE A 518 -35.32 2.97 -11.64
N CYS A 519 -34.42 3.95 -11.49
CA CYS A 519 -33.34 4.18 -12.43
C CYS A 519 -32.19 4.94 -11.76
N GLU A 520 -30.97 4.48 -12.01
CA GLU A 520 -29.74 5.23 -11.76
C GLU A 520 -29.71 6.44 -12.72
N PRO A 521 -29.48 7.69 -12.26
CA PRO A 521 -29.31 8.84 -13.16
C PRO A 521 -28.10 8.72 -14.10
N PHE A 522 -27.15 7.84 -13.73
CA PHE A 522 -25.98 7.47 -14.50
C PHE A 522 -25.72 5.99 -14.23
N LEU A 523 -25.95 5.11 -15.23
CA LEU A 523 -25.92 3.66 -14.96
C LEU A 523 -24.48 3.19 -14.79
N SER A 524 -24.16 2.74 -13.59
CA SER A 524 -22.79 2.37 -13.24
C SER A 524 -22.45 0.97 -13.75
N CYS A 525 -23.19 -0.06 -13.31
CA CYS A 525 -22.96 -1.46 -13.69
C CYS A 525 -23.14 -1.72 -15.19
N ALA A 526 -24.00 -0.94 -15.86
CA ALA A 526 -24.21 -1.04 -17.30
C ALA A 526 -23.05 -0.47 -18.15
N GLY A 527 -22.02 0.12 -17.52
CA GLY A 527 -20.83 0.62 -18.22
C GLY A 527 -20.69 2.14 -18.21
N GLN A 528 -21.11 2.80 -17.12
CA GLN A 528 -20.99 4.25 -16.93
C GLN A 528 -21.76 5.05 -18.00
N ILE A 529 -23.05 4.72 -18.18
CA ILE A 529 -23.89 5.25 -19.26
C ILE A 529 -24.50 6.60 -18.89
N VAL A 530 -24.16 7.63 -19.68
CA VAL A 530 -24.83 8.93 -19.65
C VAL A 530 -26.14 8.84 -20.42
N LEU A 531 -27.25 9.15 -19.74
CA LEU A 531 -28.57 9.16 -20.36
C LEU A 531 -28.71 10.31 -21.37
N PRO A 532 -29.38 10.10 -22.52
CA PRO A 532 -29.61 11.14 -23.52
C PRO A 532 -30.45 12.28 -22.94
N ALA A 533 -30.23 13.49 -23.46
CA ALA A 533 -30.95 14.68 -23.05
C ALA A 533 -32.48 14.48 -23.16
N GLY A 534 -33.22 14.97 -22.17
CA GLY A 534 -34.69 14.87 -22.12
C GLY A 534 -35.23 13.54 -21.60
N TYR A 535 -34.47 12.43 -21.65
CA TYR A 535 -34.96 11.09 -21.30
C TYR A 535 -35.66 11.00 -19.94
N LEU A 536 -34.95 11.34 -18.84
CA LEU A 536 -35.53 11.25 -17.49
C LEU A 536 -36.73 12.18 -17.30
N LYS A 537 -36.71 13.37 -17.92
CA LYS A 537 -37.81 14.33 -17.84
C LYS A 537 -39.08 13.73 -18.44
N GLU A 538 -38.97 13.10 -19.60
CA GLU A 538 -40.09 12.50 -20.31
C GLU A 538 -40.58 11.23 -19.63
N VAL A 539 -39.69 10.28 -19.28
CA VAL A 539 -40.08 9.06 -18.55
C VAL A 539 -40.77 9.39 -17.24
N TYR A 540 -40.24 10.34 -16.45
CA TYR A 540 -40.88 10.73 -15.20
C TYR A 540 -42.26 11.36 -15.42
N ALA A 541 -42.46 12.09 -16.53
CA ALA A 541 -43.78 12.63 -16.88
C ALA A 541 -44.77 11.49 -17.20
N HIS A 542 -44.37 10.50 -18.00
CA HIS A 542 -45.21 9.33 -18.31
C HIS A 542 -45.59 8.55 -17.04
N ILE A 543 -44.61 8.24 -16.19
CA ILE A 543 -44.82 7.47 -14.95
C ILE A 543 -45.75 8.21 -13.98
N ARG A 544 -45.53 9.51 -13.76
CA ARG A 544 -46.39 10.31 -12.88
C ARG A 544 -47.80 10.45 -13.42
N LYS A 545 -47.97 10.61 -14.74
CA LYS A 545 -49.29 10.68 -15.39
C LYS A 545 -50.09 9.39 -15.16
N ALA A 546 -49.42 8.23 -15.17
CA ALA A 546 -50.02 6.93 -14.88
C ALA A 546 -50.18 6.64 -13.36
N GLY A 547 -49.86 7.59 -12.49
CA GLY A 547 -49.99 7.46 -11.03
C GLY A 547 -48.87 6.67 -10.34
N GLY A 548 -47.79 6.34 -11.05
CA GLY A 548 -46.61 5.67 -10.52
C GLY A 548 -45.65 6.59 -9.78
N VAL A 549 -44.67 5.99 -9.09
CA VAL A 549 -43.60 6.70 -8.37
C VAL A 549 -42.28 6.60 -9.14
N CYS A 550 -41.57 7.72 -9.29
CA CYS A 550 -40.22 7.72 -9.86
C CYS A 550 -39.19 7.65 -8.72
N ILE A 551 -38.31 6.66 -8.75
CA ILE A 551 -37.23 6.45 -7.80
C ILE A 551 -35.92 6.73 -8.56
N ALA A 552 -35.15 7.71 -8.07
CA ALA A 552 -33.78 7.93 -8.53
C ALA A 552 -32.87 7.17 -7.55
N ASP A 553 -32.23 6.11 -8.05
CA ASP A 553 -31.26 5.31 -7.29
C ASP A 553 -29.89 6.00 -7.30
#